data_AF-A0ABD0QWK6-F1
#
_entry.id   AF-A0ABD0QWK6-F1
#
_cell.length_a   1.000
_cell.length_b   1.000
_cell.length_c   1.000
_cell.angle_alpha   90.00
_cell.angle_beta   90.00
_cell.angle_gamma   90.00
#
_symmetry.space_group_name_H-M   'P 1'
#
loop_
_entity.id
_entity.type
_entity.pdbx_description
1 polymer ?
#
loop_
_entity_poly.entity_id
_entity_poly.type
_entity_poly.pdbx_seq_one_letter_code
_entity_poly.pdbx_strand_id
1 'polypeptide(L)'
;AHESLISGHFPALEETLQHLAALRLQYIHGDVARTPWSLSSVYPVGRLRTRILQSTKAGGAGVPLAGIVGPGGHTLERRKTNFLDGTLRRSFKTGSLKKQRVEEEQMLEMFVKEEMSATLTSVLEKWSRLQGMPQHQAMLSYMTIIKEWPGYGSTLFDVE
;
A
#
# COMPACT_ATOMS: atom_id res chain seq x y z
N ALA A 1 15.66 7.25 -13.33
CA ALA A 1 15.60 5.99 -12.56
C ALA A 1 14.95 6.19 -11.21
N HIS A 2 15.59 6.88 -10.26
CA HIS A 2 15.00 7.10 -8.93
C HIS A 2 13.69 7.89 -8.95
N GLU A 3 13.61 8.97 -9.73
CA GLU A 3 12.38 9.76 -9.93
C GLU A 3 11.21 8.91 -10.48
N SER A 4 11.51 7.99 -11.40
CA SER A 4 10.53 7.03 -11.94
C SER A 4 10.04 6.07 -10.86
N LEU A 5 10.92 5.66 -9.94
CA LEU A 5 10.55 4.79 -8.82
C LEU A 5 9.62 5.50 -7.83
N ILE A 6 9.95 6.71 -7.38
CA ILE A 6 9.14 7.44 -6.39
C ILE A 6 7.78 7.89 -6.95
N SER A 7 7.70 8.13 -8.26
CA SER A 7 6.44 8.41 -8.95
C SER A 7 5.57 7.16 -9.17
N GLY A 8 6.07 5.96 -8.84
CA GLY A 8 5.32 4.71 -8.98
C GLY A 8 5.50 4.00 -10.32
N HIS A 9 6.30 4.56 -11.23
CA HIS A 9 6.61 4.01 -12.57
C HIS A 9 7.71 2.95 -12.56
N PHE A 10 7.81 2.17 -11.49
CA PHE A 10 8.72 1.03 -11.37
C PHE A 10 7.94 -0.18 -10.83
N PRO A 11 7.58 -1.15 -11.68
CA PRO A 11 6.78 -2.30 -11.30
C PRO A 11 7.65 -3.34 -10.59
N ALA A 12 7.84 -3.17 -9.28
CA ALA A 12 8.53 -4.12 -8.42
C ALA A 12 7.70 -4.51 -7.20
N LEU A 13 8.12 -5.60 -6.55
CA LEU A 13 7.59 -6.06 -5.27
C LEU A 13 7.92 -5.06 -4.15
N GLU A 14 7.10 -5.11 -3.10
CA GLU A 14 7.23 -4.28 -1.91
C GLU A 14 8.61 -4.39 -1.27
N GLU A 15 9.09 -5.63 -1.12
CA GLU A 15 10.41 -5.92 -0.54
C GLU A 15 11.54 -5.28 -1.34
N THR A 16 11.49 -5.37 -2.68
CA THR A 16 12.47 -4.76 -3.58
C THR A 16 12.45 -3.24 -3.48
N LEU A 17 11.26 -2.63 -3.42
CA LEU A 17 11.12 -1.18 -3.26
C LEU A 17 11.70 -0.69 -1.92
N GLN A 18 11.44 -1.42 -0.84
CA GLN A 18 12.00 -1.10 0.48
C GLN A 18 13.53 -1.26 0.50
N HIS A 19 14.07 -2.27 -0.19
CA HIS A 19 15.51 -2.46 -0.31
C HIS A 19 16.17 -1.34 -1.15
N LEU A 20 15.53 -0.94 -2.26
CA LEU A 20 15.96 0.21 -3.06
C LEU A 20 15.92 1.52 -2.25
N ALA A 21 14.91 1.71 -1.41
CA ALA A 21 14.83 2.85 -0.51
C ALA A 21 15.99 2.85 0.51
N ALA A 22 16.31 1.71 1.11
CA ALA A 22 17.44 1.57 2.03
C ALA A 22 18.79 1.87 1.35
N LEU A 23 19.02 1.34 0.15
CA LEU A 23 20.22 1.65 -0.66
C LEU A 23 20.31 3.13 -1.01
N ARG A 24 19.17 3.78 -1.29
CA ARG A 24 19.11 5.22 -1.55
C ARG A 24 19.50 6.03 -0.32
N LEU A 25 19.00 5.66 0.86
CA LEU A 25 19.37 6.31 2.12
C LEU A 25 20.86 6.13 2.41
N GLN A 26 21.40 4.91 2.24
CA GLN A 26 22.84 4.66 2.38
C GLN A 26 23.67 5.52 1.41
N TYR A 27 23.21 5.70 0.17
CA TYR A 27 23.89 6.55 -0.81
C TYR A 27 23.89 8.04 -0.43
N ILE A 28 22.78 8.55 0.14
CA ILE A 28 22.64 9.98 0.46
C ILE A 28 23.28 10.31 1.81
N HIS A 29 23.03 9.49 2.82
CA HIS A 29 23.35 9.79 4.21
C HIS A 29 24.50 8.95 4.77
N GLY A 30 24.94 7.90 4.06
CA GLY A 30 25.87 6.91 4.60
C GLY A 30 25.19 6.00 5.62
N ASP A 31 25.96 5.56 6.61
CA ASP A 31 25.45 4.70 7.68
C ASP A 31 24.28 5.35 8.45
N VAL A 32 23.42 4.51 9.02
CA VAL A 32 22.25 4.97 9.78
C VAL A 32 22.68 5.93 10.89
N ALA A 33 22.36 7.21 10.70
CA ALA A 33 22.55 8.27 11.66
C ALA A 33 21.19 8.86 12.07
N ARG A 34 21.16 9.69 13.11
CA ARG A 34 19.95 10.42 13.57
C ARG A 34 19.55 11.55 12.60
N THR A 35 19.76 11.38 11.30
CA THR A 35 19.43 12.36 10.27
C THR A 35 17.93 12.26 9.97
N PRO A 36 17.17 13.37 9.94
CA PRO A 36 15.78 13.34 9.54
C PRO A 36 15.66 13.00 8.05
N TRP A 37 14.83 12.01 7.71
CA TRP A 37 14.51 11.62 6.34
C TRP A 37 13.00 11.39 6.19
N SER A 38 12.50 11.48 4.97
CA SER A 38 11.08 11.29 4.65
C SER A 38 10.88 10.10 3.72
N LEU A 39 9.91 9.24 4.03
CA LEU A 39 9.62 8.06 3.20
C LEU A 39 9.28 8.43 1.74
N SER A 40 8.56 9.54 1.54
CA SER A 40 8.17 10.01 0.20
C SER A 40 9.35 10.38 -0.70
N SER A 41 10.53 10.67 -0.12
CA SER A 41 11.74 10.99 -0.89
C SER A 41 12.43 9.76 -1.48
N VAL A 42 12.14 8.56 -0.97
CA VAL A 42 12.85 7.33 -1.35
C VAL A 42 11.93 6.17 -1.77
N TYR A 43 10.63 6.28 -1.50
CA TYR A 43 9.65 5.20 -1.67
C TYR A 43 8.32 5.73 -2.26
N PRO A 44 7.63 4.96 -3.14
CA PRO A 44 6.39 5.39 -3.81
C PRO A 44 5.16 5.35 -2.90
N VAL A 45 5.02 6.35 -2.03
CA VAL A 45 3.89 6.48 -1.09
C VAL A 45 2.53 6.58 -1.77
N GLY A 46 2.47 7.12 -3.00
CA GLY A 46 1.23 7.20 -3.78
C GLY A 46 0.68 5.82 -4.12
N ARG A 47 1.56 4.89 -4.54
CA ARG A 47 1.20 3.52 -4.86
C ARG A 47 0.67 2.76 -3.64
N LEU A 48 1.27 3.00 -2.46
CA LEU A 48 0.81 2.41 -1.20
C LEU A 48 -0.62 2.86 -0.87
N ARG A 49 -0.90 4.16 -0.95
CA ARG A 49 -2.24 4.72 -0.69
C ARG A 49 -3.30 4.16 -1.64
N THR A 50 -3.00 4.10 -2.93
CA THR A 50 -3.93 3.55 -3.94
C THR A 50 -4.24 2.08 -3.66
N ARG A 51 -3.24 1.27 -3.27
CA ARG A 51 -3.43 -0.14 -2.92
C ARG A 51 -4.38 -0.31 -1.73
N ILE A 52 -4.16 0.44 -0.66
CA ILE A 52 -4.99 0.37 0.54
C ILE A 52 -6.43 0.79 0.22
N LEU A 53 -6.61 1.88 -0.52
CA LEU A 53 -7.92 2.36 -0.96
C LEU A 53 -8.66 1.31 -1.83
N GLN A 54 -7.95 0.62 -2.72
CA GLN A 54 -8.54 -0.44 -3.54
C GLN A 54 -8.93 -1.65 -2.69
N SER A 55 -8.07 -2.07 -1.75
CA SER A 55 -8.34 -3.20 -0.86
C SER A 55 -9.53 -2.95 0.07
N THR A 56 -9.69 -1.73 0.60
CA THR A 56 -10.84 -1.39 1.46
C THR A 56 -12.12 -1.20 0.64
N LYS A 57 -12.04 -0.61 -0.56
CA LYS A 57 -13.19 -0.45 -1.47
C LYS A 57 -13.71 -1.79 -2.00
N ALA A 58 -12.83 -2.75 -2.29
CA ALA A 58 -13.22 -4.11 -2.67
C ALA A 58 -13.95 -4.87 -1.55
N GLY A 59 -13.72 -4.50 -0.28
CA GLY A 59 -14.47 -4.99 0.87
C GLY A 59 -15.83 -4.31 1.10
N GLY A 60 -16.14 -3.23 0.37
CA GLY A 60 -17.37 -2.45 0.52
C GLY A 60 -18.60 -3.04 -0.18
N ALA A 61 -18.42 -4.08 -1.01
CA ALA A 61 -19.51 -4.85 -1.61
C ALA A 61 -19.73 -6.16 -0.81
N GLY A 62 -20.10 -6.02 0.47
CA GLY A 62 -20.70 -7.07 1.29
C GLY A 62 -19.88 -8.32 1.54
N VAL A 63 -19.15 -8.37 2.66
CA VAL A 63 -19.08 -9.55 3.56
C VAL A 63 -18.46 -9.15 4.90
N PRO A 64 -18.94 -9.68 6.05
CA PRO A 64 -18.22 -9.57 7.31
C PRO A 64 -17.00 -10.51 7.31
N LEU A 65 -16.00 -10.10 8.08
CA LEU A 65 -14.72 -10.75 8.32
C LEU A 65 -14.80 -12.26 8.62
N ALA A 66 -13.76 -12.96 8.13
CA ALA A 66 -13.28 -14.29 8.51
C ALA A 66 -13.83 -15.50 7.73
N GLY A 67 -13.06 -15.89 6.71
CA GLY A 67 -12.35 -17.17 6.84
C GLY A 67 -12.83 -18.35 5.98
N ILE A 68 -11.90 -18.76 5.12
CA ILE A 68 -11.61 -20.14 4.69
C ILE A 68 -12.45 -20.72 3.52
N VAL A 69 -11.70 -21.19 2.51
CA VAL A 69 -11.99 -22.16 1.44
C VAL A 69 -12.46 -21.62 0.08
N GLY A 70 -11.50 -21.57 -0.86
CA GLY A 70 -11.46 -22.29 -2.15
C GLY A 70 -12.64 -22.32 -3.16
N PRO A 71 -12.37 -22.61 -4.45
CA PRO A 71 -13.24 -22.23 -5.57
C PRO A 71 -14.24 -23.32 -5.99
N GLY A 72 -15.46 -22.92 -6.34
CA GLY A 72 -16.35 -23.70 -7.22
C GLY A 72 -17.81 -23.86 -6.74
N GLY A 73 -18.74 -23.80 -7.71
CA GLY A 73 -19.98 -24.60 -7.66
C GLY A 73 -21.27 -23.93 -7.17
N HIS A 74 -22.04 -23.38 -8.12
CA HIS A 74 -23.46 -23.69 -8.41
C HIS A 74 -24.45 -24.13 -7.27
N THR A 75 -25.62 -23.46 -7.31
CA THR A 75 -27.01 -23.93 -7.04
C THR A 75 -27.70 -23.80 -5.67
N LEU A 76 -28.93 -23.28 -5.78
CA LEU A 76 -30.21 -23.60 -5.11
C LEU A 76 -30.47 -23.27 -3.63
N GLU A 77 -31.42 -22.33 -3.45
CA GLU A 77 -32.72 -22.50 -2.76
C GLU A 77 -32.74 -23.19 -1.38
N ARG A 78 -33.16 -22.43 -0.35
CA ARG A 78 -34.52 -22.52 0.26
C ARG A 78 -34.53 -22.37 1.80
N ARG A 79 -35.45 -21.50 2.24
CA ARG A 79 -36.16 -21.46 3.54
C ARG A 79 -35.36 -21.10 4.82
N LYS A 80 -35.61 -19.88 5.29
CA LYS A 80 -36.37 -19.71 6.54
C LYS A 80 -37.13 -18.39 6.56
N THR A 81 -38.40 -18.52 6.89
CA THR A 81 -39.47 -17.52 6.90
C THR A 81 -39.30 -16.54 8.06
N ASN A 82 -39.00 -15.27 7.76
CA ASN A 82 -39.22 -14.17 8.72
C ASN A 82 -40.50 -13.44 8.31
N PHE A 83 -41.60 -14.00 8.80
CA PHE A 83 -42.87 -13.30 8.97
C PHE A 83 -42.63 -12.20 10.02
N LEU A 84 -43.16 -11.00 9.78
CA LEU A 84 -43.04 -9.73 10.54
C LEU A 84 -42.03 -8.74 9.97
N ASP A 85 -42.42 -7.97 8.94
CA ASP A 85 -42.08 -6.53 8.92
C ASP A 85 -43.03 -5.72 8.01
N GLY A 86 -44.32 -5.86 8.28
CA GLY A 86 -45.30 -4.91 7.78
C GLY A 86 -45.27 -3.63 8.62
N THR A 87 -44.98 -2.50 7.99
CA THR A 87 -45.30 -1.14 8.47
C THR A 87 -44.34 -0.48 9.48
N LEU A 88 -43.06 -0.33 9.12
CA LEU A 88 -42.27 0.81 9.60
C LEU A 88 -42.00 1.80 8.48
N ARG A 89 -43.01 2.65 8.29
CA ARG A 89 -42.91 3.94 7.60
C ARG A 89 -41.69 4.71 8.12
N ARG A 90 -40.89 5.21 7.17
CA ARG A 90 -40.11 6.45 7.24
C ARG A 90 -39.19 6.62 8.46
N SER A 91 -37.89 6.36 8.27
CA SER A 91 -36.81 7.29 8.68
C SER A 91 -35.43 6.80 8.19
N PHE A 92 -35.16 6.87 6.89
CA PHE A 92 -33.76 6.97 6.45
C PHE A 92 -33.29 8.39 6.75
N LYS A 93 -32.76 8.59 7.95
CA LYS A 93 -32.05 9.82 8.33
C LYS A 93 -30.84 9.94 7.42
N THR A 94 -30.91 10.88 6.48
CA THR A 94 -29.81 11.37 5.62
C THR A 94 -28.57 11.87 6.40
N GLY A 95 -28.59 11.87 7.73
CA GLY A 95 -27.43 12.10 8.60
C GLY A 95 -26.56 10.86 8.87
N SER A 96 -27.09 9.63 8.74
CA SER A 96 -26.33 8.41 9.06
C SER A 96 -25.27 8.07 8.01
N LEU A 97 -25.58 8.31 6.73
CA LEU A 97 -24.64 8.08 5.62
C LEU A 97 -23.43 9.01 5.71
N LYS A 98 -23.61 10.27 6.13
CA LYS A 98 -22.50 11.22 6.31
C LYS A 98 -21.59 10.81 7.47
N LYS A 99 -22.16 10.35 8.59
CA LYS A 99 -21.38 9.85 9.74
C LYS A 99 -20.60 8.58 9.37
N GLN A 100 -21.23 7.64 8.66
CA GLN A 100 -20.58 6.43 8.17
C GLN A 100 -19.43 6.75 7.19
N ARG A 101 -19.61 7.72 6.28
CA ARG A 101 -18.55 8.16 5.36
C ARG A 101 -17.34 8.73 6.07
N VAL A 102 -17.55 9.56 7.10
CA VAL A 102 -16.46 10.13 7.90
C VAL A 102 -15.72 9.03 8.68
N GLU A 103 -16.43 8.06 9.22
CA GLU A 103 -15.82 6.93 9.94
C GLU A 103 -15.02 6.01 9.00
N GLU A 104 -15.54 5.72 7.81
CA GLU A 104 -14.85 4.99 6.74
C GLU A 104 -13.55 5.70 6.30
N GLU A 105 -13.61 7.03 6.14
CA GLU A 105 -12.44 7.86 5.81
C GLU A 105 -11.39 7.85 6.94
N GLN A 106 -11.81 7.97 8.20
CA GLN A 106 -10.90 7.89 9.34
C GLN A 106 -10.25 6.51 9.46
N MET A 107 -11.00 5.43 9.23
CA MET A 107 -10.43 4.08 9.19
C MET A 107 -9.40 3.95 8.07
N LEU A 108 -9.69 4.49 6.89
CA LEU A 108 -8.76 4.48 5.77
C LEU A 108 -7.46 5.24 6.11
N GLU A 109 -7.57 6.42 6.71
CA GLU A 109 -6.40 7.18 7.16
C GLU A 109 -5.57 6.39 8.18
N MET A 110 -6.22 5.68 9.10
CA MET A 110 -5.55 4.84 10.08
C MET A 110 -4.79 3.70 9.41
N PHE A 111 -5.41 2.96 8.48
CA PHE A 111 -4.73 1.92 7.71
C PHE A 111 -3.55 2.46 6.91
N VAL A 112 -3.71 3.62 6.27
CA VAL A 112 -2.60 4.29 5.56
C VAL A 112 -1.46 4.63 6.52
N LYS A 113 -1.76 5.17 7.70
CA LYS A 113 -0.74 5.49 8.71
C LYS A 113 -0.01 4.26 9.23
N GLU A 114 -0.74 3.17 9.49
CA GLU A 114 -0.17 1.91 9.96
C GLU A 114 0.78 1.30 8.91
N GLU A 115 0.32 1.20 7.66
CA GLU A 115 1.13 0.67 6.56
C GLU A 115 2.35 1.55 6.26
N MET A 116 2.21 2.88 6.35
CA MET A 116 3.34 3.80 6.24
C MET A 116 4.35 3.61 7.38
N SER A 117 3.88 3.38 8.61
CA SER A 117 4.72 3.11 9.78
C SER A 117 5.47 1.77 9.65
N ALA A 118 4.77 0.73 9.21
CA ALA A 118 5.37 -0.58 8.94
C ALA A 118 6.45 -0.48 7.86
N THR A 119 6.17 0.25 6.77
CA THR A 119 7.12 0.48 5.68
C THR A 119 8.34 1.27 6.16
N LEU A 120 8.15 2.35 6.93
CA LEU A 120 9.23 3.12 7.53
C LEU A 120 10.16 2.24 8.37
N THR A 121 9.58 1.42 9.24
CA THR A 121 10.31 0.49 10.11
C THR A 121 11.11 -0.50 9.28
N SER A 122 10.49 -1.11 8.26
CA SER A 122 11.15 -2.09 7.40
C SER A 122 12.30 -1.48 6.58
N VAL A 123 12.14 -0.26 6.07
CA VAL A 123 13.22 0.46 5.36
C VAL A 123 14.37 0.76 6.32
N LEU A 124 14.08 1.22 7.54
CA LEU A 124 15.09 1.51 8.55
C LEU A 124 15.89 0.25 8.94
N GLU A 125 15.21 -0.88 9.15
CA GLU A 125 15.84 -2.17 9.41
C GLU A 125 16.71 -2.67 8.25
N LYS A 126 16.28 -2.44 7.01
CA LYS A 126 17.10 -2.77 5.83
C LYS A 126 18.31 -1.85 5.73
N TRP A 127 18.13 -0.56 6.02
CA TRP A 127 19.23 0.42 5.98
C TRP A 127 20.27 0.15 7.06
N SER A 128 19.87 -0.24 8.28
CA SER A 128 20.81 -0.58 9.35
C SER A 128 21.70 -1.78 9.01
N ARG A 129 21.22 -2.72 8.20
CA ARG A 129 22.01 -3.87 7.71
C ARG A 129 23.05 -3.47 6.65
N LEU A 130 22.98 -2.26 6.09
CA LEU A 130 23.95 -1.74 5.13
C LEU A 130 25.10 -0.98 5.80
N GLN A 131 25.19 -1.00 7.13
CA GLN A 131 26.25 -0.33 7.87
C GLN A 131 27.65 -0.72 7.35
N GLY A 132 28.49 0.28 7.11
CA GLY A 132 29.83 0.13 6.54
C GLY A 132 29.86 0.02 5.01
N MET A 133 28.70 0.03 4.33
CA MET A 133 28.64 0.01 2.87
C MET A 133 29.04 1.39 2.31
N PRO A 134 30.08 1.48 1.45
CA PRO A 134 30.47 2.73 0.84
C PRO A 134 29.44 3.22 -0.18
N GLN A 135 29.35 4.54 -0.35
CA GLN A 135 28.39 5.20 -1.23
C GLN A 135 28.40 4.65 -2.67
N HIS A 136 29.58 4.43 -3.25
CA HIS A 136 29.71 3.88 -4.60
C HIS A 136 29.11 2.47 -4.71
N GLN A 137 29.30 1.62 -3.70
CA GLN A 137 28.73 0.28 -3.68
C GLN A 137 27.21 0.32 -3.53
N ALA A 138 26.67 1.21 -2.70
CA ALA A 138 25.23 1.41 -2.58
C ALA A 138 24.60 1.82 -3.92
N MET A 139 25.26 2.72 -4.66
CA MET A 139 24.83 3.13 -6.01
C MET A 139 24.90 1.98 -7.02
N LEU A 140 25.97 1.18 -7.02
CA LEU A 140 26.09 0.03 -7.92
C LEU A 140 24.99 -1.00 -7.64
N SER A 141 24.79 -1.40 -6.39
CA SER A 141 23.73 -2.33 -5.99
C SER A 141 22.35 -1.80 -6.38
N TYR A 142 22.10 -0.50 -6.18
CA TYR A 142 20.86 0.15 -6.59
C TYR A 142 20.65 0.03 -8.09
N MET A 143 21.68 0.34 -8.89
CA MET A 143 21.59 0.30 -10.35
C MET A 143 21.47 -1.11 -10.90
N THR A 144 22.10 -2.12 -10.26
CA THR A 144 21.94 -3.52 -10.64
C THR A 144 20.47 -3.93 -10.59
N ILE A 145 19.79 -3.69 -9.46
CA ILE A 145 18.37 -4.04 -9.28
C ILE A 145 17.47 -3.28 -10.27
N ILE A 146 17.73 -1.99 -10.47
CA ILE A 146 16.96 -1.18 -11.41
C ILE A 146 17.10 -1.70 -12.85
N LYS A 147 18.28 -2.18 -13.23
CA LYS A 147 18.58 -2.71 -14.58
C LYS A 147 18.07 -4.13 -14.80
N GLU A 148 17.78 -4.88 -13.75
CA GLU A 148 17.14 -6.21 -13.86
C GLU A 148 15.71 -6.11 -14.39
N TRP A 149 15.05 -4.96 -14.26
CA TRP A 149 13.73 -4.75 -14.81
C TRP A 149 13.79 -4.68 -16.35
N PRO A 150 13.04 -5.52 -17.09
CA PRO A 150 13.08 -5.54 -18.56
C PRO A 150 12.70 -4.22 -19.24
N GLY A 151 11.90 -3.40 -18.57
CA GLY A 151 11.51 -2.06 -19.06
C GLY A 151 12.54 -0.97 -18.76
N TYR A 152 13.71 -1.30 -18.22
CA TYR A 152 14.75 -0.32 -17.91
C TYR A 152 15.10 0.54 -19.16
N GLY A 153 15.10 1.86 -18.98
CA GLY A 153 15.28 2.83 -20.07
C GLY A 153 13.97 3.31 -20.71
N SER A 154 12.83 2.71 -20.35
CA SER A 154 11.50 3.17 -20.79
C SER A 154 10.92 4.22 -19.85
N THR A 155 10.10 5.11 -20.39
CA THR A 155 9.27 6.05 -19.63
C THR A 155 7.83 5.54 -19.65
N LEU A 156 7.25 5.29 -18.47
CA LEU A 156 5.84 4.92 -18.33
C LEU A 156 4.99 6.18 -18.17
N PHE A 157 3.79 6.15 -18.75
CA PHE A 157 2.79 7.20 -18.63
C PHE A 157 1.48 6.57 -18.19
N ASP A 158 0.77 7.25 -17.29
CA ASP A 158 -0.61 6.89 -16.96
C ASP A 158 -1.52 7.25 -18.16
N VAL A 159 -2.35 6.29 -18.58
CA VAL A 159 -3.33 6.45 -19.67
C VAL A 159 -4.74 6.17 -19.13
N GLU A 160 -5.68 7.06 -19.44
CA GLU A 160 -7.12 6.96 -19.10
C GLU A 160 -7.94 6.24 -20.18
#